data_AF-A0A941RQE5-F1
#
_entry.id   AF-A0A941RQE5-F1
#
_cell.length_a   1.000
_cell.length_b   1.000
_cell.length_c   1.000
_cell.angle_alpha   90.00
_cell.angle_beta   90.00
_cell.angle_gamma   90.00
#
_symmetry.space_group_name_H-M   'P 1'
#
loop_
_entity.id
_entity.type
_entity.pdbx_description
1 polymer ?
#
loop_
_entity_poly.entity_id
_entity_poly.type
_entity_poly.pdbx_seq_one_letter_code
_entity_poly.pdbx_strand_id
1 'polypeptide(L)'
;MRRSVFILSFATLFVAASAQAQTPLSDADCEATWKAAGGADLTPDTAKPFIASFDQVDVDHNGAINWEEFKAGCAKGFVTK
;
A
#
# COMPACT_ATOMS: atom_id res chain seq x y z
N MET A 1 38.51 -32.22 31.54
CA MET A 1 37.11 -31.85 31.28
C MET A 1 36.97 -30.33 31.35
N ARG A 2 36.65 -29.67 30.23
CA ARG A 2 35.77 -28.48 30.14
C ARG A 2 35.66 -28.09 28.66
N ARG A 3 34.70 -28.70 27.97
CA ARG A 3 34.26 -28.25 26.66
C ARG A 3 33.12 -27.27 26.90
N SER A 4 33.43 -25.99 26.88
CA SER A 4 32.41 -24.93 26.97
C SER A 4 32.56 -24.06 25.74
N VAL A 5 31.83 -24.42 24.70
CA VAL A 5 31.59 -23.57 23.54
C VAL A 5 30.10 -23.28 23.54
N PHE A 6 29.74 -22.18 24.21
CA PHE A 6 28.42 -21.56 24.09
C PHE A 6 28.43 -20.76 22.79
N ILE A 7 27.86 -21.33 21.72
CA ILE A 7 27.54 -20.55 20.51
C ILE A 7 26.09 -20.08 20.67
N LEU A 8 25.95 -18.92 21.32
CA LEU A 8 24.76 -18.07 21.22
C LEU A 8 24.84 -17.35 19.87
N SER A 9 24.41 -18.00 18.80
CA SER A 9 24.20 -17.34 17.51
C SER A 9 22.79 -16.78 17.46
N PHE A 10 22.69 -15.52 17.90
CA PHE A 10 21.58 -14.64 17.56
C PHE A 10 21.65 -14.26 16.08
N ALA A 11 20.46 -14.13 15.49
CA ALA A 11 20.11 -13.24 14.39
C ALA A 11 20.67 -13.55 12.99
N THR A 12 19.75 -13.82 12.05
CA THR A 12 19.62 -13.15 10.75
C THR A 12 18.23 -13.50 10.20
N LEU A 13 17.29 -12.55 10.17
CA LEU A 13 16.99 -11.64 9.04
C LEU A 13 16.16 -12.32 7.96
N PHE A 14 14.96 -11.79 7.71
CA PHE A 14 14.41 -11.33 6.42
C PHE A 14 12.89 -11.18 6.61
N VAL A 15 12.43 -10.03 7.10
CA VAL A 15 11.07 -9.59 6.74
C VAL A 15 11.18 -9.18 5.29
N ALA A 16 10.83 -10.09 4.39
CA ALA A 16 10.54 -9.75 3.01
C ALA A 16 9.33 -8.83 3.03
N ALA A 17 9.55 -7.51 3.03
CA ALA A 17 8.55 -6.56 2.58
C ALA A 17 8.41 -6.81 1.08
N SER A 18 7.60 -7.79 0.69
CA SER A 18 7.19 -7.96 -0.67
C SER A 18 6.35 -6.74 -1.04
N ALA A 19 6.98 -5.78 -1.72
CA ALA A 19 6.27 -4.84 -2.57
C ALA A 19 5.61 -5.68 -3.67
N GLN A 20 4.46 -6.27 -3.35
CA GLN A 20 3.61 -6.93 -4.32
C GLN A 20 3.17 -5.82 -5.26
N ALA A 21 3.79 -5.75 -6.44
CA ALA A 21 3.21 -5.02 -7.55
C ALA A 21 1.84 -5.65 -7.83
N GLN A 22 0.80 -5.07 -7.25
CA GLN A 22 -0.55 -5.58 -7.40
C GLN A 22 -0.96 -5.34 -8.84
N THR A 23 -1.55 -6.35 -9.47
CA THR A 23 -2.15 -6.21 -10.80
C THR A 23 -3.14 -5.04 -10.77
N PRO A 24 -3.09 -4.11 -11.74
CA PRO A 24 -4.04 -3.01 -11.82
C PRO A 24 -5.49 -3.50 -11.72
N LEU A 25 -6.31 -2.81 -10.93
CA LEU A 25 -7.73 -3.08 -10.83
C LEU A 25 -8.41 -2.81 -12.19
N SER A 26 -9.50 -3.53 -12.49
CA SER A 26 -10.36 -3.14 -13.60
C SER A 26 -11.01 -1.78 -13.32
N ASP A 27 -11.43 -1.06 -14.37
CA ASP A 27 -12.12 0.23 -14.19
C ASP A 27 -13.35 0.10 -13.28
N ALA A 28 -14.10 -0.98 -13.42
CA ALA A 28 -15.29 -1.25 -12.60
C ALA A 28 -14.94 -1.53 -11.14
N ASP A 29 -13.89 -2.32 -10.87
CA ASP A 29 -13.42 -2.57 -9.51
C ASP A 29 -12.86 -1.29 -8.88
N CYS A 30 -12.13 -0.47 -9.64
CA CYS A 30 -11.59 0.79 -9.16
C CYS A 30 -12.71 1.77 -8.74
N GLU A 31 -13.76 1.90 -9.55
CA GLU A 31 -14.92 2.74 -9.21
C GLU A 31 -15.66 2.21 -7.97
N ALA A 32 -15.78 0.88 -7.83
CA ALA A 32 -16.39 0.27 -6.65
C ALA A 32 -15.57 0.53 -5.38
N THR A 33 -14.24 0.42 -5.46
CA THR A 33 -13.34 0.74 -4.34
C THR A 33 -13.41 2.21 -3.96
N TRP A 34 -13.45 3.12 -4.94
CA TRP A 34 -13.62 4.56 -4.68
C TRP A 34 -14.90 4.86 -3.90
N LYS A 35 -16.03 4.25 -4.31
CA LYS A 35 -17.30 4.36 -3.59
C LYS A 35 -17.22 3.78 -2.19
N ALA A 36 -16.55 2.63 -2.02
CA ALA A 36 -16.34 2.01 -0.72
C ALA A 36 -15.46 2.87 0.21
N ALA A 37 -14.51 3.63 -0.36
CA ALA A 37 -13.67 4.57 0.37
C ALA A 37 -14.41 5.85 0.79
N GLY A 38 -15.63 6.09 0.30
CA GLY A 38 -16.46 7.24 0.65
C GLY A 38 -16.91 8.07 -0.54
N GLY A 39 -16.34 7.86 -1.73
CA GLY A 39 -16.77 8.50 -2.98
C GLY A 39 -16.49 9.99 -3.07
N ALA A 40 -15.61 10.53 -2.24
CA ALA A 40 -15.18 11.92 -2.18
C ALA A 40 -13.67 11.97 -1.90
N ASP A 41 -13.07 13.17 -1.91
CA ASP A 41 -11.65 13.38 -1.64
C ASP A 41 -11.21 12.62 -0.37
N LEU A 42 -10.25 11.71 -0.54
CA LEU A 42 -9.83 10.80 0.51
C LEU A 42 -8.66 11.40 1.28
N THR A 43 -8.84 11.57 2.58
CA THR A 43 -7.75 11.89 3.49
C THR A 43 -6.82 10.68 3.66
N PRO A 44 -5.60 10.86 4.20
CA PRO A 44 -4.67 9.76 4.44
C PRO A 44 -5.30 8.60 5.23
N ASP A 45 -6.09 8.89 6.26
CA ASP A 45 -6.72 7.87 7.10
C ASP A 45 -7.78 7.06 6.35
N THR A 46 -8.59 7.73 5.52
CA THR A 46 -9.64 7.08 4.74
C THR A 46 -9.09 6.29 3.55
N ALA A 47 -7.99 6.75 2.95
CA ALA A 47 -7.37 6.09 1.81
C ALA A 47 -6.52 4.88 2.21
N LYS A 48 -5.93 4.88 3.41
CA LYS A 48 -5.00 3.87 3.92
C LYS A 48 -5.39 2.39 3.71
N PRO A 49 -6.65 1.96 3.88
CA PRO A 49 -7.01 0.56 3.63
C PRO A 49 -7.11 0.19 2.14
N PHE A 50 -7.17 1.17 1.25
CA PHE A 50 -7.40 0.97 -0.18
C PHE A 50 -6.16 1.24 -1.03
N ILE A 51 -5.06 1.75 -0.47
CA ILE A 51 -3.87 2.13 -1.23
C ILE A 51 -2.59 1.60 -0.59
N ALA A 52 -1.57 1.37 -1.41
CA ALA A 52 -0.24 0.96 -0.93
C ALA A 52 0.53 2.13 -0.29
N SER A 53 0.40 3.35 -0.83
CA SER A 53 1.09 4.54 -0.35
C SER A 53 0.31 5.80 -0.72
N PHE A 54 0.09 6.67 0.26
CA PHE A 54 -0.58 7.95 0.06
C PHE A 54 0.21 8.85 -0.89
N ASP A 55 1.50 9.03 -0.63
CA ASP A 55 2.39 9.89 -1.43
C ASP A 55 2.53 9.44 -2.90
N GLN A 56 2.22 8.18 -3.22
CA GLN A 56 2.24 7.69 -4.60
C GLN A 56 0.94 7.97 -5.37
N VAL A 57 -0.15 8.20 -4.64
CA VAL A 57 -1.49 8.42 -5.20
C VAL A 57 -1.86 9.91 -5.15
N ASP A 58 -1.54 10.62 -4.06
CA ASP A 58 -1.61 12.08 -3.93
C ASP A 58 -0.42 12.71 -4.69
N VAL A 59 -0.61 12.94 -5.99
CA VAL A 59 0.46 13.36 -6.92
C VAL A 59 0.68 14.87 -6.86
N ASP A 60 -0.37 15.63 -6.58
CA ASP A 60 -0.26 17.08 -6.42
C ASP A 60 0.16 17.48 -5.00
N HIS A 61 0.22 16.53 -4.07
CA HIS A 61 0.63 16.68 -2.69
C HIS A 61 -0.23 17.69 -1.92
N ASN A 62 -1.51 17.78 -2.26
CA ASN A 62 -2.45 18.68 -1.59
C ASN A 62 -2.97 18.12 -0.25
N GLY A 63 -2.65 16.87 0.07
CA GLY A 63 -3.07 16.19 1.30
C GLY A 63 -4.40 15.45 1.21
N ALA A 64 -4.98 15.32 0.02
CA ALA A 64 -6.19 14.58 -0.28
C ALA A 64 -6.13 13.94 -1.67
N ILE A 65 -6.62 12.70 -1.79
CA ILE A 65 -6.69 11.99 -3.07
C ILE A 65 -8.06 12.23 -3.70
N ASN A 66 -8.09 12.92 -4.83
CA ASN A 66 -9.31 13.05 -5.65
C ASN A 66 -9.54 11.81 -6.54
N TRP A 67 -10.65 11.82 -7.29
CA TRP A 67 -11.02 10.70 -8.16
C TRP A 67 -9.98 10.44 -9.27
N GLU A 68 -9.46 11.48 -9.90
CA GLU A 68 -8.49 11.38 -10.98
C GLU A 68 -7.18 10.73 -10.50
N GLU A 69 -6.71 11.13 -9.33
CA GLU A 69 -5.54 10.57 -8.66
C GLU A 69 -5.75 9.12 -8.25
N PHE A 70 -6.89 8.82 -7.64
CA PHE A 70 -7.25 7.45 -7.26
C PHE A 70 -7.30 6.53 -8.48
N LYS A 71 -7.97 6.97 -9.56
CA LYS A 71 -8.05 6.23 -10.82
C LYS A 71 -6.68 6.02 -11.46
N ALA A 72 -5.82 7.04 -11.45
CA ALA A 72 -4.44 6.89 -11.91
C ALA A 72 -3.66 5.89 -11.05
N GLY A 73 -3.89 5.88 -9.73
CA GLY A 73 -3.36 4.90 -8.79
C GLY A 73 -3.81 3.47 -9.13
N CYS A 74 -5.10 3.26 -9.45
CA CYS A 74 -5.62 1.96 -9.88
C CYS A 74 -4.88 1.42 -11.11
N ALA A 75 -4.71 2.25 -12.15
CA ALA A 75 -4.02 1.87 -13.39
C ALA A 75 -2.53 1.53 -13.17
N LYS A 76 -1.92 2.10 -12.14
CA LYS A 76 -0.52 1.84 -11.73
C LYS A 76 -0.38 0.68 -10.74
N GLY A 77 -1.48 0.11 -10.26
CA GLY A 77 -1.46 -0.96 -9.24
C GLY A 77 -1.21 -0.47 -7.81
N PHE A 78 -1.45 0.82 -7.53
CA PHE A 78 -1.30 1.40 -6.19
C PHE A 78 -2.57 1.29 -5.34
N VAL A 79 -3.71 0.97 -5.96
CA VAL A 79 -5.00 0.78 -5.29
C VAL A 79 -5.31 -0.70 -5.17
N THR A 80 -5.78 -1.11 -4.00
CA THR A 80 -6.19 -2.47 -3.66
C THR A 80 -7.64 -2.50 -3.21
N LYS A 81 -8.32 -3.61 -3.51
CA LYS A 81 -9.66 -3.90 -2.99
C LYS A 81 -9.61 -4.80 -1.76
#